data_AF-F9FAD0-F1
#
_entry.id   AF-F9FAD0-F1
#
_cell.length_a   1.000
_cell.length_b   1.000
_cell.length_c   1.000
_cell.angle_alpha   90.00
_cell.angle_beta   90.00
_cell.angle_gamma   90.00
#
_symmetry.space_group_name_H-M   'P 1'
#
loop_
_entity.id
_entity.type
_entity.pdbx_description
1 polymer ?
#
loop_
_entity_poly.entity_id
_entity_poly.type
_entity_poly.pdbx_seq_one_letter_code
_entity_poly.pdbx_strand_id
1 'polypeptide(L)'
;MYNIAGGSHSQLRHLRDKHNLDANGPIQKKRRLTFNGDISTAGPIEQALVNQRISDFSPERFKTALLRWMAYANMSFRQVELPQFHELLQEAYAEIGTAGCLPTAHTLVSWIKRDFHHYDTVAVPSRTT
;
A
#
# COMPACT_ATOMS: atom_id res chain seq x y z
N MET A 1 14.95 -8.74 -46.27
CA MET A 1 13.47 -8.83 -46.17
C MET A 1 13.09 -10.29 -46.37
N TYR A 2 12.63 -10.99 -45.33
CA TYR A 2 12.14 -12.36 -45.49
C TYR A 2 10.66 -12.32 -45.82
N ASN A 3 10.35 -12.65 -47.06
CA ASN A 3 9.01 -12.69 -47.64
C ASN A 3 8.38 -14.04 -47.24
N ILE A 4 7.43 -14.04 -46.30
CA ILE A 4 6.67 -15.25 -45.93
C ILE A 4 5.27 -15.12 -46.52
N ALA A 5 5.20 -15.32 -47.84
CA ALA A 5 3.95 -15.63 -48.51
C ALA A 5 3.75 -17.15 -48.43
N GLY A 6 2.73 -17.61 -47.70
CA GLY A 6 2.26 -19.01 -47.78
C GLY A 6 2.27 -19.83 -46.48
N GLY A 7 2.22 -19.21 -45.30
CA GLY A 7 2.11 -19.97 -44.06
C GLY A 7 0.68 -20.42 -43.77
N SER A 8 0.39 -21.72 -43.81
CA SER A 8 -0.92 -22.27 -43.42
C SER A 8 -1.28 -21.84 -41.99
N HIS A 9 -2.55 -21.57 -41.70
CA HIS A 9 -3.04 -21.23 -40.34
C HIS A 9 -2.54 -22.18 -39.25
N SER A 10 -2.22 -23.43 -39.60
CA SER A 10 -1.59 -24.42 -38.73
C SER A 10 -0.20 -24.03 -38.23
N GLN A 11 0.62 -23.38 -39.06
CA GLN A 11 1.97 -22.93 -38.71
C GLN A 11 1.92 -21.72 -37.78
N LEU A 12 1.03 -20.74 -38.05
CA LEU A 12 0.79 -19.61 -37.14
C LEU A 12 0.26 -20.09 -35.79
N ARG A 13 -0.62 -21.10 -35.79
CA ARG A 13 -1.10 -21.74 -34.56
C ARG A 13 0.02 -22.48 -33.82
N HIS A 14 0.88 -23.21 -34.53
CA HIS A 14 2.01 -23.89 -33.92
C HIS A 14 2.99 -22.90 -33.28
N LEU A 15 3.29 -21.80 -33.97
CA LEU A 15 4.14 -20.71 -33.46
C LEU A 15 3.53 -20.04 -32.23
N ARG A 16 2.22 -19.83 -32.21
CA ARG A 16 1.50 -19.29 -31.05
C ARG A 16 1.52 -20.27 -29.87
N ASP A 17 1.23 -21.54 -30.12
CA ASP A 17 0.96 -22.53 -29.08
C ASP A 17 2.27 -23.11 -28.50
N LYS A 18 3.32 -23.28 -29.32
CA LYS A 18 4.63 -23.84 -28.92
C LYS A 18 5.71 -22.79 -28.68
N HIS A 19 5.69 -21.70 -29.44
CA HIS A 19 6.78 -20.72 -29.43
C HIS A 19 6.37 -19.35 -28.87
N ASN A 20 5.10 -19.15 -28.49
CA ASN A 20 4.55 -17.87 -28.02
C ASN A 20 4.84 -16.69 -28.98
N LEU A 21 4.81 -16.95 -30.30
CA LEU A 21 5.04 -15.93 -31.32
C LEU A 21 3.73 -15.68 -32.10
N ASP A 22 3.40 -14.41 -32.33
CA ASP A 22 2.38 -13.99 -33.30
C ASP A 22 3.03 -13.23 -34.48
N ALA A 23 2.19 -12.76 -35.42
CA ALA A 23 2.63 -12.03 -36.61
C ALA A 23 3.37 -10.71 -36.31
N ASN A 24 3.23 -10.18 -35.09
CA ASN A 24 3.87 -8.96 -34.60
C ASN A 24 5.03 -9.25 -33.63
N GLY A 25 5.37 -10.53 -33.37
CA GLY A 25 6.49 -10.93 -32.53
C GLY A 25 6.10 -11.69 -31.26
N PRO A 26 6.93 -11.64 -30.20
CA PRO A 26 6.67 -12.37 -28.96
C PRO A 26 5.38 -11.94 -28.27
N ILE A 27 4.46 -12.88 -28.08
CA ILE A 27 3.20 -12.67 -27.38
C ILE A 27 3.52 -12.51 -25.89
N GLN A 28 3.41 -11.27 -25.41
CA GLN A 28 3.44 -10.94 -23.99
C GLN A 28 2.17 -11.50 -23.33
N LYS A 29 2.21 -12.75 -22.86
CA LYS A 29 1.11 -13.33 -22.08
C LYS A 29 0.95 -12.52 -20.79
N LYS A 30 -0.11 -11.70 -20.71
CA LYS A 30 -0.53 -11.07 -19.46
C LYS A 30 -0.79 -12.18 -18.43
N ARG A 31 0.12 -12.31 -17.46
CA ARG A 31 0.06 -13.36 -16.44
C ARG A 31 -1.13 -13.04 -15.52
N ARG A 32 -2.20 -13.82 -15.64
CA ARG A 32 -3.32 -13.75 -14.71
C ARG A 32 -2.85 -14.37 -13.39
N LEU A 33 -2.65 -13.52 -12.38
CA LEU A 33 -2.23 -13.93 -11.05
C LEU A 33 -3.36 -14.72 -10.39
N THR A 34 -3.16 -16.01 -10.19
CA THR A 34 -3.97 -16.84 -9.29
C THR A 34 -3.23 -16.91 -7.96
N PHE A 35 -3.83 -16.33 -6.91
CA PHE A 35 -3.31 -16.36 -5.55
C PHE A 35 -3.56 -17.75 -4.95
N ASN A 36 -2.63 -18.68 -5.16
CA ASN A 36 -2.59 -19.95 -4.43
C ASN A 36 -1.36 -19.91 -3.51
N GLY A 37 -1.60 -20.22 -2.24
CA GLY A 37 -0.76 -19.87 -1.08
C GLY A 37 0.54 -20.65 -0.91
N ASP A 38 1.26 -20.94 -1.99
CA ASP A 38 2.63 -21.44 -1.91
C ASP A 38 3.58 -20.30 -2.27
N ILE A 39 4.16 -19.69 -1.24
CA ILE A 39 5.12 -18.58 -1.34
C ILE A 39 6.40 -19.13 -1.96
N SER A 40 6.47 -19.11 -3.29
CA SER A 40 7.69 -19.30 -4.03
C SER A 40 8.32 -17.92 -4.23
N THR A 41 9.37 -17.62 -3.47
CA THR A 41 10.20 -16.40 -3.50
C THR A 41 11.00 -16.28 -4.80
N ALA A 42 10.32 -16.23 -5.95
CA ALA A 42 10.98 -16.26 -7.26
C ALA A 42 10.46 -15.16 -8.20
N GLY A 43 10.79 -13.91 -7.86
CA GLY A 43 10.66 -12.77 -8.76
C GLY A 43 11.19 -11.46 -8.16
N PRO A 44 12.09 -10.70 -8.83
CA PRO A 44 12.54 -9.39 -8.37
C PRO A 44 11.39 -8.39 -8.14
N ILE A 45 10.30 -8.54 -8.92
CA ILE A 45 9.08 -7.73 -8.84
C ILE A 45 8.28 -8.08 -7.57
N GLU A 46 8.21 -9.36 -7.20
CA GLU A 46 7.53 -9.81 -5.98
C GLU A 46 8.32 -9.40 -4.74
N GLN A 47 9.65 -9.52 -4.77
CA GLN A 47 10.51 -9.01 -3.69
C GLN A 47 10.41 -7.48 -3.57
N ALA A 48 10.36 -6.73 -4.67
CA ALA A 48 10.21 -5.26 -4.64
C ALA A 48 8.84 -4.83 -4.10
N LEU A 49 7.75 -5.54 -4.45
CA LEU A 49 6.41 -5.32 -3.90
C LEU A 49 6.29 -5.73 -2.44
N VAL A 50 6.95 -6.82 -2.05
CA VAL A 50 7.08 -7.26 -0.66
C VAL A 50 7.90 -6.24 0.13
N ASN A 51 9.02 -5.76 -0.41
CA ASN A 51 9.84 -4.70 0.19
C ASN A 51 9.11 -3.35 0.26
N GLN A 52 8.26 -3.02 -0.71
CA GLN A 52 7.34 -1.88 -0.66
C GLN A 52 6.36 -2.04 0.51
N ARG A 53 5.79 -3.23 0.68
CA ARG A 53 4.92 -3.54 1.82
C ARG A 53 5.66 -3.61 3.17
N ILE A 54 6.96 -3.93 3.19
CA ILE A 54 7.76 -4.10 4.41
C ILE A 54 8.03 -2.76 5.14
N SER A 55 7.88 -1.59 4.49
CA SER A 55 7.79 -0.33 5.22
C SER A 55 6.91 0.71 4.51
N ASP A 56 5.63 0.40 4.36
CA ASP A 56 4.58 1.35 4.00
C ASP A 56 4.02 2.09 5.25
N PHE A 57 4.81 2.20 6.32
CA PHE A 57 4.36 2.91 7.52
C PHE A 57 4.21 4.39 7.17
N SER A 58 2.96 4.84 7.11
CA SER A 58 2.61 6.25 6.91
C SER A 58 2.16 6.83 8.24
N PRO A 59 2.97 7.69 8.88
CA PRO A 59 2.64 8.35 10.14
C PRO A 59 1.28 9.02 10.13
N GLU A 60 0.94 9.73 9.06
CA GLU A 60 -0.32 10.47 8.96
C GLU A 60 -1.52 9.52 8.87
N ARG A 61 -1.42 8.45 8.06
CA ARG A 61 -2.49 7.44 7.97
C ARG A 61 -2.68 6.71 9.30
N PHE A 62 -1.59 6.41 10.00
CA PHE A 62 -1.62 5.80 11.33
C PHE A 62 -2.33 6.70 12.34
N LYS A 63 -1.94 7.98 12.43
CA LYS A 63 -2.56 8.96 13.34
C LYS A 63 -4.07 9.08 13.12
N THR A 64 -4.49 9.25 11.87
CA THR A 64 -5.92 9.35 11.54
C THR A 64 -6.68 8.07 11.85
N ALA A 65 -6.10 6.90 11.55
CA ALA A 65 -6.73 5.61 11.86
C ALA A 65 -6.88 5.41 13.37
N LEU A 66 -5.84 5.73 14.15
CA LEU A 66 -5.86 5.62 15.60
C LEU A 66 -6.91 6.55 16.22
N LEU A 67 -6.94 7.83 15.84
CA LEU A 67 -7.93 8.79 16.34
C LEU A 67 -9.36 8.36 16.01
N ARG A 68 -9.62 7.88 14.79
CA ARG A 68 -10.94 7.36 14.38
C ARG A 68 -11.35 6.15 15.21
N TRP A 69 -10.44 5.20 15.39
CA TRP A 69 -10.70 4.01 16.20
C TRP A 69 -10.99 4.39 17.66
N MET A 70 -10.19 5.29 18.24
CA MET A 70 -10.39 5.77 19.60
C MET A 70 -11.76 6.44 19.78
N ALA A 71 -12.15 7.29 18.83
CA ALA A 71 -13.46 7.94 18.85
C ALA A 71 -14.61 6.92 18.72
N TYR A 72 -14.48 5.95 17.82
CA TYR A 72 -15.50 4.92 17.60
C TYR A 72 -15.67 3.99 18.81
N ALA A 73 -14.56 3.55 19.41
CA ALA A 73 -14.57 2.64 20.55
C ALA A 73 -14.73 3.35 21.90
N ASN A 74 -14.92 4.68 21.91
CA ASN A 74 -14.96 5.51 23.12
C ASN A 74 -13.77 5.26 24.06
N MET A 75 -12.57 5.16 23.47
CA MET A 75 -11.33 4.88 24.18
C MET A 75 -10.80 6.14 24.86
N SER A 76 -10.41 6.00 26.12
CA SER A 76 -9.74 7.07 26.87
C SER A 76 -8.27 7.20 26.44
N PHE A 77 -7.72 8.41 26.55
CA PHE A 77 -6.30 8.64 26.24
C PHE A 77 -5.38 7.81 27.16
N ARG A 78 -5.78 7.62 28.41
CA ARG A 78 -5.03 6.80 29.37
C ARG A 78 -4.81 5.36 28.89
N GLN A 79 -5.76 4.79 28.14
CA GLN A 79 -5.65 3.41 27.65
C GLN A 79 -4.59 3.26 26.56
N VAL A 80 -4.42 4.27 25.70
CA VAL A 80 -3.40 4.26 24.65
C VAL A 80 -2.05 4.79 25.13
N GLU A 81 -1.98 5.32 26.35
CA GLU A 81 -0.74 5.68 27.05
C GLU A 81 -0.15 4.52 27.86
N LEU A 82 -0.87 3.40 27.97
CA LEU A 82 -0.40 2.26 28.73
C LEU A 82 0.88 1.71 28.10
N PRO A 83 1.90 1.37 28.92
CA PRO A 83 3.14 0.76 28.42
C PRO A 83 2.88 -0.47 27.56
N GLN A 84 1.89 -1.29 27.92
CA GLN A 84 1.54 -2.50 27.17
C GLN A 84 1.05 -2.17 25.75
N PHE A 85 0.35 -1.05 25.58
CA PHE A 85 -0.08 -0.60 24.26
C PHE A 85 1.08 -0.04 23.45
N HIS A 86 2.02 0.66 24.10
CA HIS A 86 3.24 1.15 23.43
C HIS A 86 4.15 0.01 22.99
N GLU A 87 4.34 -1.00 23.84
CA GLU A 87 5.07 -2.23 23.50
C GLU A 87 4.43 -2.92 22.28
N LEU A 88 3.10 -3.10 22.28
CA LEU A 88 2.38 -3.67 21.15
C LEU A 88 2.62 -2.88 19.85
N LEU A 89 2.61 -1.56 19.93
CA LEU A 89 2.84 -0.69 18.77
C LEU A 89 4.28 -0.77 18.26
N GLN A 90 5.26 -0.88 19.16
CA GLN A 90 6.67 -1.00 18.81
C GLN A 90 6.99 -2.36 18.17
N GLU A 91 6.34 -3.44 18.62
CA GLU A 91 6.43 -4.76 17.99
C GLU A 91 5.76 -4.77 16.61
N ALA A 92 4.63 -4.07 16.44
CA ALA A 92 3.93 -3.98 15.16
C ALA A 92 4.65 -3.09 14.14
N TYR A 93 5.33 -2.03 14.61
CA TYR A 93 5.94 -1.01 13.77
C TYR A 93 7.30 -0.56 14.34
N ALA A 94 8.39 -1.08 13.77
CA ALA A 94 9.75 -0.76 14.21
C ALA A 94 10.08 0.75 14.18
N GLU A 95 9.48 1.50 13.25
CA GLU A 95 9.75 2.93 13.07
C GLU A 95 8.86 3.85 13.93
N ILE A 96 7.92 3.31 14.72
CA ILE A 96 6.92 4.17 15.40
C ILE A 96 7.54 5.07 16.47
N GLY A 97 8.57 4.57 17.16
CA GLY A 97 9.30 5.33 18.19
C GLY A 97 10.15 6.44 17.58
N THR A 98 10.85 6.15 16.48
CA THR A 98 11.69 7.13 15.78
C THR A 98 10.88 8.18 15.03
N ALA A 99 9.70 7.81 14.53
CA ALA A 99 8.75 8.72 13.88
C ALA A 99 7.98 9.62 14.85
N GLY A 100 8.20 9.50 16.17
CA GLY A 100 7.48 10.28 17.18
C GLY A 100 5.96 10.03 17.17
N CYS A 101 5.56 8.82 16.78
CA CYS A 101 4.15 8.43 16.61
C CYS A 101 3.59 7.66 17.82
N LEU A 102 4.31 7.64 18.95
CA LEU A 102 3.81 7.04 20.18
C LEU A 102 2.69 7.90 20.78
N PRO A 103 1.50 7.33 21.01
CA PRO A 103 0.36 8.07 21.49
C PRO A 103 0.52 8.40 22.97
N THR A 104 0.66 9.69 23.23
CA THR A 104 0.51 10.35 24.54
C THR A 104 -0.61 11.38 24.44
N ALA A 105 -1.25 11.73 25.56
CA ALA A 105 -2.31 12.73 25.61
C ALA A 105 -1.88 14.04 24.95
N HIS A 106 -0.63 14.47 25.17
CA HIS A 106 -0.08 15.66 24.54
C HIS A 106 0.01 15.52 23.01
N THR A 107 0.52 14.40 22.50
CA THR A 107 0.60 14.14 21.05
C THR A 107 -0.78 13.96 20.41
N LEU A 108 -1.71 13.30 21.09
CA LEU A 108 -3.07 13.09 20.58
C LEU A 108 -3.80 14.42 20.49
N VAL A 109 -3.68 15.28 21.51
CA VAL A 109 -4.23 16.64 21.47
C VAL A 109 -3.61 17.46 20.35
N SER A 110 -2.29 17.36 20.12
CA SER A 110 -1.66 18.09 19.02
C SER A 110 -2.13 17.60 17.65
N TRP A 111 -2.35 16.30 17.49
CA TRP A 111 -2.90 15.72 16.25
C TRP A 111 -4.34 16.16 16.02
N ILE A 112 -5.20 16.12 17.06
CA ILE A 112 -6.59 16.58 16.96
C ILE A 112 -6.66 18.07 16.59
N LYS A 113 -5.82 18.91 17.22
CA LYS A 113 -5.76 20.35 16.89
C LYS A 113 -5.30 20.57 15.46
N ARG A 114 -4.29 19.84 15.00
CA ARG A 114 -3.80 19.91 13.61
C ARG A 114 -4.89 19.51 12.61
N ASP A 115 -5.58 18.41 12.87
CA ASP A 115 -6.70 17.96 12.03
C ASP A 115 -7.80 19.03 12.00
N PHE A 116 -8.15 19.61 13.15
CA PHE A 116 -9.15 20.67 13.23
C PHE A 116 -8.74 21.93 12.45
N HIS A 117 -7.49 22.40 12.59
CA HIS A 117 -6.99 23.55 11.82
C HIS A 117 -6.99 23.29 10.31
N HIS A 118 -6.71 22.04 9.90
CA HIS A 118 -6.84 21.65 8.51
C HIS A 118 -8.29 21.81 8.02
N TYR A 119 -9.28 21.38 8.80
CA TYR A 119 -10.70 21.59 8.47
C TYR A 119 -11.11 23.06 8.46
N ASP A 120 -10.65 23.86 9.42
CA ASP A 120 -10.98 25.30 9.51
C ASP A 120 -10.41 26.07 8.30
N THR A 121 -9.19 25.76 7.89
CA THR A 121 -8.56 26.39 6.71
C THR A 121 -9.20 25.98 5.38
N VAL A 122 -9.72 24.75 5.23
CA VAL A 122 -10.47 24.36 4.02
C VAL A 122 -11.94 24.81 4.03
N ALA A 123 -12.53 25.03 5.21
CA ALA A 123 -13.91 25.44 5.38
C ALA A 123 -14.15 26.95 5.26
N VAL A 124 -13.09 27.77 5.23
CA VAL A 124 -13.16 29.20 4.95
C VAL A 124 -12.72 29.49 3.51
N PRO A 125 -13.58 29.32 2.49
CA PRO A 125 -13.35 29.96 1.21
C PRO A 125 -13.57 31.46 1.38
N SER A 126 -12.56 32.21 0.96
CA SER A 126 -12.53 33.64 0.66
C SER A 126 -13.90 34.32 0.66
N ARG A 127 -14.32 34.90 1.79
CA ARG A 127 -15.22 36.04 1.77
C ARG A 127 -14.38 37.28 1.47
N THR A 128 -14.03 37.44 0.20
CA THR A 128 -13.56 38.71 -0.34
C THR A 128 -14.79 39.46 -0.81
N THR A 129 -15.21 40.45 -0.03
CA THR A 129 -16.04 41.59 -0.48
C THR A 129 -15.17 42.82 -0.52
#